data_AF-A0A2V8LS31-F1
#
_entry.id   AF-A0A2V8LS31-F1
#
_cell.length_a   1.000
_cell.length_b   1.000
_cell.length_c   1.000
_cell.angle_alpha   90.00
_cell.angle_beta   90.00
_cell.angle_gamma   90.00
#
_symmetry.space_group_name_H-M   'P 1'
#
loop_
_entity.id
_entity.type
_entity.pdbx_description
1 polymer ?
#
loop_
_entity_poly.entity_id
_entity_poly.type
_entity_poly.pdbx_seq_one_letter_code
_entity_poly.pdbx_strand_id
1 'polypeptide(L)'
;ELNEWSPFNVGLQLDLIKANLLATLAGTPKACSSIPNLPNGIQIFPGSVPLYKNGVLVGGLGISGDGVDQDDLITAAGGNGFSPAPAVRSDQVFVRGVRLPFLKFPRSPNL
;
A
#
# COMPACT_ATOMS: atom_id res chain seq x y z
N GLU A 1 -13.09 -15.49 3.58
CA GLU A 1 -13.21 -14.05 3.90
C GLU A 1 -13.20 -13.17 2.67
N LEU A 2 -12.30 -13.32 1.69
CA LEU A 2 -12.31 -12.51 0.45
C LEU A 2 -13.58 -12.63 -0.44
N ASN A 3 -14.39 -13.68 -0.25
CA ASN A 3 -15.59 -13.93 -1.04
C ASN A 3 -16.90 -13.48 -0.35
N GLU A 4 -16.82 -12.85 0.84
CA GLU A 4 -17.99 -12.34 1.55
C GLU A 4 -17.85 -10.83 1.76
N TRP A 5 -18.84 -10.05 1.32
CA TRP A 5 -18.83 -8.61 1.52
C TRP A 5 -19.18 -8.28 2.98
N SER A 6 -18.38 -7.41 3.63
CA SER A 6 -18.71 -6.80 4.91
C SER A 6 -18.00 -5.45 5.07
N PRO A 7 -18.64 -4.44 5.70
CA PRO A 7 -18.02 -3.14 5.95
C PRO A 7 -16.86 -3.22 6.97
N PHE A 8 -16.76 -4.31 7.73
CA PHE A 8 -15.64 -4.61 8.62
C PHE A 8 -14.65 -5.61 8.00
N ASN A 9 -14.93 -6.09 6.79
CA ASN A 9 -14.03 -6.95 6.06
C ASN A 9 -12.94 -6.10 5.40
N VAL A 10 -11.85 -5.87 6.16
CA VAL A 10 -10.61 -5.30 5.62
C VAL A 10 -9.81 -6.32 4.78
N GLY A 11 -10.44 -7.44 4.40
CA GLY A 11 -9.99 -8.42 3.41
C GLY A 11 -8.54 -8.80 3.58
N LEU A 12 -7.71 -8.30 2.66
CA LEU A 12 -6.27 -8.50 2.65
C LEU A 12 -5.60 -8.22 4.01
N GLN A 13 -6.00 -7.17 4.73
CA GLN A 13 -5.39 -6.86 6.04
C GLN A 13 -5.74 -7.90 7.11
N LEU A 14 -6.97 -8.44 7.12
CA LEU A 14 -7.35 -9.54 8.02
C LEU A 14 -6.64 -10.83 7.63
N ASP A 15 -6.63 -11.18 6.35
CA ASP A 15 -5.94 -12.37 5.84
C ASP A 15 -4.44 -12.36 6.20
N LEU A 16 -3.80 -11.18 6.16
CA LEU A 16 -2.38 -11.02 6.51
C LEU A 16 -2.07 -11.26 7.98
N ILE A 17 -3.01 -10.98 8.90
CA ILE A 17 -2.77 -11.05 10.34
C ILE A 17 -3.43 -12.26 11.01
N LYS A 18 -4.46 -12.86 10.40
CA LYS A 18 -5.36 -13.84 11.06
C LYS A 18 -4.61 -14.97 11.75
N ALA A 19 -3.68 -15.62 11.05
CA ALA A 19 -2.94 -16.76 11.60
C ALA A 19 -2.11 -16.38 12.85
N ASN A 20 -1.38 -15.27 12.77
CA ASN A 20 -0.53 -14.81 13.87
C ASN A 20 -1.34 -14.17 15.01
N LEU A 21 -2.47 -13.54 14.69
CA LEU A 21 -3.42 -13.02 15.67
C LEU A 21 -3.98 -14.17 16.52
N LEU A 22 -4.44 -15.25 15.88
CA LEU A 22 -4.93 -16.46 16.60
C LEU A 22 -3.84 -17.05 17.50
N ALA A 23 -2.60 -17.19 17.00
CA ALA A 23 -1.48 -17.71 17.80
C ALA A 23 -1.16 -16.81 19.01
N THR A 24 -1.20 -15.49 18.81
CA THR A 24 -0.99 -14.49 19.88
C THR A 24 -2.08 -14.58 20.94
N LEU A 25 -3.35 -14.68 20.52
CA LEU A 25 -4.50 -14.87 21.41
C LEU A 25 -4.44 -16.21 22.18
N ALA A 26 -3.80 -17.23 21.60
CA ALA A 26 -3.53 -18.51 22.25
C ALA A 26 -2.27 -18.49 23.16
N GLY A 27 -1.66 -17.32 23.39
CA GLY A 27 -0.53 -17.15 24.31
C GLY A 27 0.85 -17.38 23.69
N THR A 28 0.95 -17.49 22.36
CA THR A 28 2.25 -17.58 21.67
C THR A 28 2.56 -16.25 20.98
N PRO A 29 3.53 -15.44 21.48
CA PRO A 29 3.88 -14.18 20.84
C PRO A 29 4.31 -14.37 19.37
N LYS A 30 3.67 -13.64 18.46
CA LYS A 30 4.00 -13.61 17.03
C LYS A 30 4.05 -12.16 16.54
N ALA A 31 4.75 -11.96 15.42
CA ALA A 31 4.70 -10.69 14.69
C ALA A 31 3.29 -10.46 14.10
N CYS A 32 2.95 -9.23 13.72
CA CYS A 32 1.61 -8.89 13.21
C CYS A 32 1.21 -9.72 12.00
N SER A 33 2.12 -9.92 11.04
CA SER A 33 1.87 -10.72 9.84
C SER A 33 2.71 -11.99 9.77
N SER A 34 2.23 -12.99 9.04
CA SER A 34 2.98 -14.23 8.77
C SER A 34 4.03 -14.08 7.66
N ILE A 35 4.15 -12.90 7.05
CA ILE A 35 5.13 -12.64 5.98
C ILE A 35 6.48 -12.28 6.62
N PRO A 36 7.56 -13.07 6.41
CA PRO A 36 8.84 -12.84 7.08
C PRO A 36 9.43 -11.44 6.87
N ASN A 37 9.26 -10.87 5.67
CA ASN A 37 9.79 -9.55 5.32
C ASN A 37 8.84 -8.38 5.67
N LEU A 38 7.65 -8.66 6.19
CA LEU A 38 6.66 -7.66 6.59
C LEU A 38 6.13 -7.98 7.99
N PRO A 39 6.99 -8.14 9.01
CA PRO A 39 6.57 -8.62 10.33
C PRO A 39 5.51 -7.71 10.97
N ASN A 40 5.50 -6.41 10.62
CA ASN A 40 4.53 -5.44 11.13
C ASN A 40 3.32 -5.22 10.20
N GLY A 41 3.22 -5.96 9.09
CA GLY A 41 2.12 -5.85 8.12
C GLY A 41 2.37 -4.81 7.02
N ILE A 42 1.28 -4.38 6.38
CA ILE A 42 1.26 -3.38 5.29
C ILE A 42 0.16 -2.34 5.52
N GLN A 43 0.34 -1.17 4.91
CA GLN A 43 -0.68 -0.15 4.77
C GLN A 43 -1.29 -0.22 3.36
N ILE A 44 -2.62 -0.07 3.25
CA ILE A 44 -3.34 -0.12 1.96
C ILE A 44 -4.01 1.22 1.60
N PHE A 45 -3.65 2.29 2.30
CA PHE A 45 -4.10 3.65 2.04
C PHE A 45 -3.06 4.39 1.19
N PRO A 46 -3.47 5.41 0.42
CA PRO A 46 -2.56 6.29 -0.31
C PRO A 46 -1.53 6.97 0.62
N GLY A 47 -0.45 7.50 0.04
CA GLY A 47 0.64 8.15 0.78
C GLY A 47 1.97 7.40 0.74
N SER A 48 2.23 6.53 -0.25
CA SER A 48 3.54 5.91 -0.40
C SER A 48 3.95 5.65 -1.85
N VAL A 49 5.26 5.77 -2.13
CA VAL A 49 5.86 5.45 -3.45
C VAL A 49 7.18 4.70 -3.29
N PRO A 50 7.48 3.73 -4.18
CA PRO A 50 8.80 3.13 -4.22
C PRO A 50 9.81 4.08 -4.89
N LEU A 51 11.05 4.07 -4.39
CA LEU A 51 12.13 4.91 -4.89
C LEU A 51 13.13 4.07 -5.70
N TYR A 52 13.48 4.54 -6.90
CA TYR A 52 14.38 3.87 -7.82
C TYR A 52 15.58 4.74 -8.18
N LYS A 53 16.77 4.14 -8.29
CA LYS A 53 17.97 4.75 -8.87
C LYS A 53 18.50 3.83 -9.97
N ASN A 54 18.70 4.35 -11.18
CA ASN A 54 19.18 3.56 -12.33
C ASN A 54 18.36 2.27 -12.57
N GLY A 55 17.04 2.32 -12.36
CA GLY A 55 16.15 1.16 -12.51
C GLY A 55 16.15 0.17 -11.35
N VAL A 56 16.94 0.39 -10.30
CA VAL A 56 17.01 -0.47 -9.11
C VAL A 56 16.17 0.12 -7.99
N LEU A 57 15.32 -0.69 -7.34
CA LEU A 57 14.60 -0.30 -6.13
C LEU A 57 15.60 -0.04 -5.00
N VAL A 58 15.61 1.17 -4.46
CA VAL A 58 16.53 1.58 -3.39
C VAL A 58 15.84 1.91 -2.07
N GLY A 59 14.51 1.88 -2.04
CA GLY A 59 13.72 2.12 -0.84
C GLY A 59 12.30 2.55 -1.16
N GLY A 60 11.66 3.21 -0.19
CA GLY A 60 10.32 3.77 -0.33
C GLY A 60 10.17 5.04 0.51
N LEU A 61 9.26 5.90 0.09
CA LEU A 61 8.79 7.06 0.85
C LEU A 61 7.35 6.79 1.30
N GLY A 62 7.03 7.11 2.56
CA GLY A 62 5.69 7.02 3.10
C GLY A 62 5.35 8.26 3.92
N ILE A 63 4.18 8.82 3.70
CA ILE A 63 3.63 10.00 4.38
C ILE A 63 2.31 9.59 5.04
N SER A 64 2.06 10.11 6.24
CA SER A 64 0.84 9.90 6.99
C SER A 64 0.59 11.13 7.86
N GLY A 65 -0.64 11.61 7.89
CA GLY A 65 -1.07 12.57 8.91
C GLY A 65 -2.24 13.46 8.47
N ASP A 66 -2.31 13.82 7.19
CA ASP A 66 -3.41 14.61 6.63
C ASP A 66 -4.42 13.69 5.92
N GLY A 67 -5.28 14.23 5.07
CA GLY A 67 -6.12 13.45 4.17
C GLY A 67 -5.28 12.65 3.16
N VAL A 68 -5.80 11.50 2.73
CA VAL A 68 -5.08 10.57 1.84
C VAL A 68 -4.69 11.20 0.49
N ASP A 69 -5.48 12.17 0.00
CA ASP A 69 -5.16 12.89 -1.23
C ASP A 69 -3.97 13.84 -1.02
N GLN A 70 -3.86 14.47 0.15
CA GLN A 70 -2.73 15.32 0.55
C GLN A 70 -1.47 14.47 0.78
N ASP A 71 -1.60 13.32 1.43
CA ASP A 71 -0.48 12.39 1.63
C ASP A 71 0.09 11.92 0.27
N ASP A 72 -0.76 11.60 -0.71
CA ASP A 72 -0.32 11.23 -2.07
C ASP A 72 0.37 12.40 -2.81
N LEU A 73 -0.12 13.63 -2.66
CA LEU A 73 0.52 14.83 -3.24
C LEU A 73 1.93 15.04 -2.68
N ILE A 74 2.08 14.97 -1.36
CA ILE A 74 3.37 15.16 -0.68
C ILE A 74 4.33 14.02 -1.06
N THR A 75 3.84 12.79 -1.06
CA THR A 75 4.63 11.61 -1.44
C THR A 75 5.10 11.70 -2.90
N ALA A 76 4.23 12.11 -3.82
CA ALA A 76 4.58 12.29 -5.22
C ALA A 76 5.67 13.36 -5.41
N ALA A 77 5.56 14.48 -4.69
CA ALA A 77 6.57 15.53 -4.70
C ALA A 77 7.92 15.02 -4.14
N GLY A 78 7.89 14.28 -3.02
CA GLY A 78 9.10 13.73 -2.41
C GLY A 78 9.77 12.61 -3.21
N GLY A 79 9.00 11.88 -4.02
CA GLY A 79 9.51 10.84 -4.93
C GLY A 79 10.00 11.37 -6.29
N ASN A 80 9.95 12.68 -6.54
CA ASN A 80 10.34 13.27 -7.81
C ASN A 80 11.82 12.98 -8.12
N GLY A 81 12.11 12.55 -9.35
CA GLY A 81 13.46 12.10 -9.77
C GLY A 81 13.82 10.66 -9.35
N PHE A 82 13.00 10.00 -8.52
CA PHE A 82 13.20 8.61 -8.07
C PHE A 82 12.04 7.69 -8.45
N SER A 83 11.20 8.11 -9.39
CA SER A 83 10.03 7.32 -9.79
C SER A 83 10.44 6.00 -10.48
N PRO A 84 9.65 4.92 -10.31
CA PRO A 84 9.81 3.70 -11.08
C PRO A 84 9.71 3.95 -12.60
N ALA A 85 10.42 3.13 -13.38
CA ALA A 85 10.25 3.10 -14.83
C ALA A 85 8.79 2.73 -15.19
N PRO A 86 8.21 3.28 -16.27
CA PRO A 86 6.84 2.99 -16.68
C PRO A 86 6.49 1.50 -16.75
N ALA A 87 7.42 0.67 -17.23
CA ALA A 87 7.22 -0.77 -17.39
C ALA A 87 6.97 -1.55 -16.09
N VAL A 88 7.32 -0.99 -14.92
CA VAL A 88 7.15 -1.66 -13.61
C VAL A 88 6.13 -0.96 -12.71
N ARG A 89 5.37 0.01 -13.24
CA ARG A 89 4.32 0.73 -12.51
C ARG A 89 3.02 -0.08 -12.49
N SER A 90 2.24 0.08 -11.41
CA SER A 90 0.91 -0.53 -11.28
C SER A 90 -0.04 -0.09 -12.38
N ASP A 91 0.16 1.10 -12.96
CA ASP A 91 -0.60 1.58 -14.11
C ASP A 91 -0.29 0.82 -15.42
N GLN A 92 0.50 -0.23 -15.42
CA GLN A 92 0.57 -1.19 -16.53
C GLN A 92 -0.40 -2.37 -16.34
N VAL A 93 -1.06 -2.47 -15.17
CA VAL A 93 -1.91 -3.60 -14.80
C VAL A 93 -3.39 -3.24 -14.96
N PHE A 94 -4.15 -4.16 -15.55
CA PHE A 94 -5.61 -4.09 -15.66
C PHE A 94 -6.24 -5.20 -14.81
N VAL A 95 -7.21 -4.82 -13.99
CA VAL A 95 -8.02 -5.75 -13.19
C VAL A 95 -9.46 -5.59 -13.63
N ARG A 96 -10.05 -6.65 -14.20
CA ARG A 96 -11.45 -6.65 -14.68
C ARG A 96 -11.73 -5.48 -15.66
N GLY A 97 -10.78 -5.19 -16.54
CA GLY A 97 -10.87 -4.10 -17.51
C GLY A 97 -10.56 -2.70 -16.95
N VAL A 98 -10.31 -2.57 -15.65
CA VAL A 98 -9.96 -1.29 -15.00
C VAL A 98 -8.45 -1.21 -14.82
N ARG A 99 -7.84 -0.13 -15.34
CA ARG A 99 -6.42 0.18 -15.15
C ARG A 99 -6.18 0.59 -13.69
N LEU A 100 -5.23 -0.03 -13.02
CA LEU A 100 -4.86 0.37 -11.66
C LEU A 100 -4.14 1.74 -11.69
N PRO A 101 -4.42 2.64 -10.74
CA PRO A 101 -3.65 3.87 -10.62
C PRO A 101 -2.25 3.59 -10.03
N PHE A 102 -1.27 4.40 -10.41
CA PHE A 102 0.03 4.46 -9.72
C PHE A 102 0.03 5.49 -8.59
N LEU A 103 -0.49 6.69 -8.88
CA LEU A 103 -0.77 7.76 -7.93
C LEU A 103 -2.14 8.32 -8.27
N LYS A 104 -2.88 8.83 -7.27
CA LYS A 104 -4.18 9.44 -7.48
C LYS A 104 -4.19 10.83 -6.88
N PHE A 105 -4.52 11.82 -7.70
CA PHE A 105 -4.65 13.20 -7.26
C PHE A 105 -6.11 13.66 -7.33
N PRO A 106 -6.49 14.69 -6.55
CA PRO A 106 -7.79 15.33 -6.67
C PRO A 106 -8.08 15.71 -8.12
N ARG A 107 -9.26 15.35 -8.63
CA ARG A 107 -9.69 15.72 -10.00
C ARG A 107 -9.88 17.23 -10.16
N SER A 108 -10.23 17.89 -9.06
CA SER A 108 -10.49 19.33 -8.99
C SER A 108 -9.75 19.91 -7.78
N PRO A 109 -8.42 20.09 -7.88
CA PRO A 109 -7.59 20.48 -6.72
C PRO A 109 -7.86 21.91 -6.22
N ASN A 110 -8.65 22.70 -6.94
CA ASN A 110 -8.96 24.10 -6.63
C ASN A 110 -10.45 24.31 -6.27
N LEU A 111 -11.24 23.24 -6.15
CA LEU A 111 -12.62 23.28 -5.65
C LEU A 111 -12.63 22.83 -4.19
#